data_AF-A0A2P8F372-F1
#
_entry.id   AF-A0A2P8F372-F1
#
_cell.length_a   1.000
_cell.length_b   1.000
_cell.length_c   1.000
_cell.angle_alpha   90.00
_cell.angle_beta   90.00
_cell.angle_gamma   90.00
#
_symmetry.space_group_name_H-M   'P 1'
#
loop_
_entity.id
_entity.type
_entity.pdbx_description
1 polymer ?
#
loop_
_entity_poly.entity_id
_entity_poly.type
_entity_poly.pdbx_seq_one_letter_code
_entity_poly.pdbx_strand_id
1 'polypeptide(L)'
;MAGERAVIWVARNVTERKHLENELLEASQTDPLTHAANWRRLIEVLQSHFAAFRRYHHPMALIMFDLDHFKPLSDHWSLRNQSSLM
;
A
#
# COMPACT_ATOMS: atom_id res chain seq x y z
N MET A 1 32.58 26.96 -41.44
CA MET A 1 32.89 26.60 -40.04
C MET A 1 32.02 25.41 -39.70
N ALA A 2 32.61 24.22 -39.55
CA ALA A 2 31.86 22.99 -39.31
C ALA A 2 31.47 22.92 -37.82
N GLY A 3 30.18 22.75 -37.53
CA GLY A 3 29.68 22.64 -36.15
C GLY A 3 30.16 21.34 -35.51
N GLU A 4 30.83 21.45 -34.36
CA GLU A 4 31.22 20.30 -33.55
C GLU A 4 30.00 19.64 -32.91
N ARG A 5 30.01 18.31 -32.83
CA ARG A 5 28.98 17.53 -32.16
C ARG A 5 29.20 17.60 -30.65
N ALA A 6 28.26 18.21 -29.95
CA ALA A 6 28.22 18.22 -28.49
C ALA A 6 27.15 17.25 -27.96
N VAL A 7 27.41 16.65 -26.80
CA VAL A 7 26.45 15.83 -26.05
C VAL A 7 26.26 16.47 -24.68
N ILE A 8 25.00 16.70 -24.30
CA ILE A 8 24.66 17.19 -22.97
C ILE A 8 24.22 16.00 -22.12
N TRP A 9 24.89 15.81 -20.99
CA TRP A 9 24.48 14.85 -19.97
C TRP A 9 23.78 15.60 -18.82
N VAL A 10 22.57 15.18 -18.51
CA VAL A 10 21.82 15.69 -17.34
C VAL A 10 21.64 14.54 -16.37
N ALA A 11 22.21 14.67 -15.17
CA ALA A 11 21.96 13.76 -14.07
C ALA A 11 21.19 14.49 -12.98
N ARG A 12 20.02 13.96 -12.59
CA ARG A 12 19.24 14.44 -11.46
C ARG A 12 19.36 13.44 -10.33
N ASN A 13 19.73 13.91 -9.15
CA ASN A 13 19.64 13.09 -7.93
C ASN A 13 18.16 12.82 -7.62
N VAL A 14 17.77 11.55 -7.58
CA VAL A 14 16.39 11.11 -7.32
C VAL A 14 16.24 10.37 -6.00
N THR A 15 17.29 10.32 -5.18
CA THR A 15 17.35 9.50 -3.96
C THR A 15 16.29 9.91 -2.94
N GLU A 16 16.22 11.19 -2.57
CA GLU A 16 15.25 11.66 -1.57
C GLU A 16 13.80 11.49 -2.03
N ARG A 17 13.52 11.81 -3.31
CA ARG A 17 12.19 11.62 -3.89
C ARG A 17 11.76 10.15 -3.83
N LYS A 18 12.68 9.23 -4.15
CA LYS A 18 12.41 7.79 -4.11
C LYS A 18 12.20 7.28 -2.69
N HIS A 19 12.94 7.82 -1.71
CA HIS A 19 12.75 7.50 -0.31
C HIS A 19 11.35 7.91 0.17
N LEU A 20 10.95 9.15 -0.12
CA LEU A 20 9.63 9.67 0.26
C LEU A 20 8.50 8.91 -0.42
N GLU A 21 8.66 8.55 -1.71
CA GLU A 21 7.72 7.69 -2.43
C GLU A 21 7.55 6.33 -1.72
N ASN A 22 8.63 5.72 -1.24
CA ASN A 22 8.57 4.45 -0.54
C ASN A 22 7.91 4.59 0.84
N GLU A 23 8.25 5.62 1.61
CA GLU A 23 7.60 5.88 2.90
C GLU A 23 6.09 6.11 2.74
N LEU A 24 5.69 6.90 1.74
CA LEU A 24 4.28 7.11 1.41
C LEU A 24 3.60 5.82 0.98
N LEU A 25 4.31 4.96 0.22
CA LEU A 25 3.79 3.67 -0.19
C LEU A 25 3.59 2.75 1.03
N GLU A 26 4.56 2.67 1.94
CA GLU A 26 4.49 1.88 3.18
C GLU A 26 3.35 2.38 4.10
N ALA A 27 3.26 3.70 4.31
CA ALA A 27 2.18 4.32 5.07
C ALA A 27 0.81 4.07 4.43
N SER A 28 0.75 3.98 3.10
CA SER A 28 -0.47 3.69 2.35
C SER A 28 -0.82 2.21 2.24
N GLN A 29 -0.01 1.30 2.78
CA GLN A 29 -0.28 -0.16 2.75
C GLN A 29 -0.87 -0.70 4.06
N THR A 30 -0.97 0.14 5.08
CA THR A 30 -1.41 -0.27 6.43
C THR A 30 -2.75 0.40 6.76
N ASP A 31 -3.66 -0.34 7.39
CA ASP A 31 -4.89 0.21 7.96
C ASP A 31 -4.57 0.94 9.27
N PRO A 32 -4.88 2.23 9.41
CA PRO A 32 -4.46 3.02 10.58
C PRO A 32 -5.18 2.63 11.88
N LEU A 33 -6.33 1.96 11.80
CA LEU A 33 -7.08 1.53 12.96
C LEU A 33 -6.53 0.21 13.54
N THR A 34 -6.19 -0.73 12.67
CA THR A 34 -5.81 -2.10 13.05
C THR A 34 -4.31 -2.39 12.91
N HIS A 35 -3.55 -1.53 12.23
CA HIS A 35 -2.17 -1.76 11.79
C HIS A 35 -1.98 -3.00 10.91
N ALA A 36 -3.08 -3.61 10.44
CA ALA A 36 -3.02 -4.71 9.49
C ALA A 36 -2.72 -4.20 8.08
N ALA A 37 -2.26 -5.10 7.21
CA ALA A 37 -2.21 -4.82 5.78
C ALA A 37 -3.60 -4.41 5.29
N ASN A 38 -3.69 -3.27 4.63
CA ASN A 38 -4.96 -2.80 4.09
C ASN A 38 -5.33 -3.54 2.80
N TRP A 39 -6.51 -3.22 2.28
CA TRP A 39 -7.04 -3.83 1.07
C TRP A 39 -6.09 -3.73 -0.13
N ARG A 40 -5.42 -2.58 -0.32
CA ARG A 40 -4.47 -2.41 -1.42
C ARG A 40 -3.33 -3.41 -1.31
N ARG A 41 -2.72 -3.50 -0.12
CA ARG A 41 -1.63 -4.43 0.13
C ARG A 41 -2.06 -5.90 -0.03
N LEU A 42 -3.26 -6.25 0.46
CA LEU A 42 -3.81 -7.58 0.29
C LEU A 42 -3.91 -7.96 -1.20
N ILE A 43 -4.44 -7.08 -2.04
CA ILE A 43 -4.59 -7.33 -3.48
C ILE A 43 -3.23 -7.50 -4.17
N GLU A 44 -2.26 -6.65 -3.87
CA GLU A 44 -0.90 -6.76 -4.42
C GLU A 44 -0.27 -8.12 -4.10
N VAL A 45 -0.36 -8.55 -2.83
CA VAL A 45 0.14 -9.85 -2.39
C VAL A 45 -0.61 -10.98 -3.10
N LEU A 46 -1.95 -10.94 -3.13
CA LEU A 46 -2.75 -11.97 -3.81
C LEU A 46 -2.40 -12.09 -5.30
N GLN A 47 -2.20 -10.98 -6.02
CA GLN A 47 -1.78 -11.00 -7.42
C GLN A 47 -0.43 -11.69 -7.60
N SER A 48 0.55 -11.38 -6.76
CA SER A 48 1.88 -12.02 -6.82
C SER A 48 1.80 -13.54 -6.55
N HIS A 49 1.05 -13.96 -5.52
CA HIS A 49 0.86 -15.36 -5.17
C HIS A 49 0.07 -16.11 -6.24
N PHE A 50 -0.94 -15.48 -6.83
CA PHE A 50 -1.71 -16.06 -7.93
C PHE A 50 -0.85 -16.25 -9.19
N ALA A 51 0.04 -15.30 -9.50
CA ALA A 51 1.00 -15.47 -10.59
C ALA A 51 1.97 -16.64 -10.33
N ALA A 52 2.44 -16.82 -9.10
CA ALA A 52 3.27 -17.95 -8.71
C ALA A 52 2.50 -19.29 -8.78
N PHE A 53 1.25 -19.33 -8.30
CA PHE A 53 0.35 -20.48 -8.48
C PHE A 53 0.21 -20.85 -9.94
N ARG A 54 -0.05 -19.88 -10.83
CA ARG A 54 -0.19 -20.12 -12.27
C ARG A 54 1.09 -20.67 -12.92
N ARG A 55 2.26 -20.27 -12.41
CA ARG A 55 3.56 -20.67 -12.99
C ARG A 55 4.07 -22.01 -12.44
N TYR A 56 3.87 -22.26 -11.16
CA TYR A 56 4.50 -23.38 -10.44
C TYR A 56 3.50 -24.37 -9.84
N HIS A 57 2.20 -24.15 -10.04
CA HIS A 57 1.11 -24.97 -9.50
C HIS A 57 1.19 -25.17 -7.97
N HIS A 58 1.75 -24.21 -7.23
CA HIS A 58 1.86 -24.26 -5.78
C HIS A 58 0.50 -23.98 -5.12
N PRO A 59 -0.09 -24.94 -4.37
CA PRO A 59 -1.40 -24.74 -3.76
C PRO A 59 -1.45 -23.49 -2.88
N MET A 60 -2.56 -22.74 -2.97
CA MET A 60 -2.80 -21.56 -2.15
C MET A 60 -4.20 -21.61 -1.54
N ALA A 61 -4.35 -21.02 -0.36
CA ALA A 61 -5.62 -20.86 0.34
C ALA A 61 -5.78 -19.42 0.82
N LEU A 62 -7.02 -18.94 0.85
CA LEU A 62 -7.39 -17.64 1.39
C LEU A 62 -8.46 -17.85 2.45
N ILE A 63 -8.27 -17.24 3.62
CA ILE A 63 -9.26 -17.23 4.70
C ILE A 63 -9.79 -15.80 4.81
N MET A 64 -11.11 -15.67 4.72
CA MET A 64 -11.83 -14.43 5.00
C MET A 64 -12.76 -14.69 6.17
N PHE A 65 -12.76 -13.78 7.13
CA PHE A 65 -13.69 -13.80 8.25
C PHE A 65 -14.23 -12.38 8.42
N ASP A 66 -15.49 -12.29 8.79
CA ASP A 66 -16.16 -11.04 9.13
C ASP A 66 -16.46 -11.03 10.62
N LEU A 67 -16.50 -9.84 11.22
CA LEU A 67 -16.88 -9.69 12.62
C LEU A 67 -18.40 -9.48 12.69
N ASP A 68 -19.12 -10.56 13.03
CA ASP A 68 -20.56 -10.50 13.23
C ASP A 68 -20.94 -9.41 14.25
N HIS A 69 -22.00 -8.66 13.96
CA HIS A 69 -22.50 -7.57 14.81
C HIS A 69 -21.47 -6.48 15.16
N PHE A 70 -20.50 -6.18 14.29
CA PHE A 70 -19.51 -5.11 14.54
C PHE A 70 -20.10 -3.68 14.52
N LYS A 71 -21.25 -3.48 13.86
CA LYS A 71 -21.85 -2.14 13.65
C LYS A 71 -22.08 -1.33 14.95
N PRO A 72 -22.74 -1.87 15.99
CA PRO A 72 -22.90 -1.15 17.25
C PRO A 72 -21.56 -0.73 17.86
N LEU A 73 -20.55 -1.60 17.88
CA LEU A 73 -19.23 -1.29 18.45
C LEU A 73 -18.53 -0.17 17.66
N SER A 74 -18.58 -0.23 16.33
CA SER A 74 -18.04 0.82 15.46
C SER A 74 -18.75 2.16 15.68
N ASP A 75 -20.08 2.15 15.76
CA ASP A 75 -20.88 3.36 15.97
C ASP A 75 -20.54 4.02 17.33
N HIS A 76 -20.30 3.23 18.38
CA HIS A 76 -19.84 3.74 19.69
C HIS A 76 -18.44 4.38 19.61
N TRP A 77 -17.52 3.77 18.85
CA TRP A 77 -16.17 4.32 18.67
C TRP A 77 -16.18 5.64 17.89
N SER A 78 -16.99 5.71 16.82
CA SER A 78 -17.14 6.93 16.02
C SER A 78 -17.72 8.09 16.82
N LEU A 79 -18.68 7.83 17.71
CA LEU A 79 -19.27 8.85 18.59
C LEU A 79 -18.26 9.36 19.62
N ARG A 80 -17.50 8.47 20.28
CA ARG A 80 -16.48 8.84 21.26
C ARG A 80 -15.38 9.74 20.67
N ASN A 81 -14.95 9.48 19.43
CA ASN A 81 -13.93 10.29 18.77
C ASN A 81 -14.45 11.67 18.35
N GLN A 82 -15.75 11.84 18.10
CA GLN A 82 -16.34 13.16 17.83
C GLN A 82 -16.48 14.00 19.11
N SER A 83 -16.85 13.39 20.25
CA SER A 83 -17.01 14.08 21.52
C SER A 83 -15.70 14.63 22.11
N SER A 84 -14.55 14.09 21.70
CA SER A 84 -13.23 14.55 22.16
C SER A 84 -12.67 15.73 21.33
N LEU A 85 -13.39 16.17 20.30
CA LEU A 85 -13.04 17.29 19.41
C LEU A 85 -13.94 18.53 19.62
N MET A 86 -14.87 18.49 20.59
CA MET A 86 -15.65 19.63 21.08
C MET A 86 -15.18 20.01 22.48
#